data_AF-A0A2W4QDI1-F1
#
_entry.id   AF-A0A2W4QDI1-F1
#
_cell.length_a   1.000
_cell.length_b   1.000
_cell.length_c   1.000
_cell.angle_alpha   90.00
_cell.angle_beta   90.00
_cell.angle_gamma   90.00
#
_symmetry.space_group_name_H-M   'P 1'
#
loop_
_entity.id
_entity.type
_entity.pdbx_description
1 polymer ?
#
loop_
_entity_poly.entity_id
_entity_poly.type
_entity_poly.pdbx_seq_one_letter_code
_entity_poly.pdbx_strand_id
1 'polypeptide(L)' 'MYLHPHEGFDNSPLALRHIEALPLAAAMGAEIRGVDLTAVTGAQFAEIEQSLFRHKMIFFRNTRMDHAAHHAISRRFGE' A
#
# COMPACT_ATOMS: atom_id res chain seq x y z
N MET A 1 -11.60 -26.66 -19.67
CA MET A 1 -11.24 -25.65 -18.65
C MET A 1 -10.86 -24.38 -19.39
N TYR A 2 -11.76 -23.41 -19.47
CA TYR A 2 -11.50 -22.15 -20.17
C TYR A 2 -10.75 -21.24 -19.19
N LEU A 3 -9.45 -21.03 -19.41
CA LEU A 3 -8.69 -20.04 -18.66
C LEU A 3 -9.15 -18.67 -19.17
N HIS A 4 -9.77 -17.87 -18.30
CA HIS A 4 -10.13 -16.50 -18.62
C HIS A 4 -8.87 -15.71 -19.05
N PRO A 5 -8.99 -14.78 -20.02
CA PRO A 5 -7.86 -14.01 -20.53
C PRO A 5 -7.24 -13.20 -19.39
N HIS A 6 -5.95 -13.40 -19.14
CA HIS A 6 -5.15 -12.74 -18.09
C HIS A 6 -4.45 -11.48 -18.60
N GLU A 7 -4.69 -11.09 -19.85
CA GLU A 7 -4.08 -9.91 -20.45
C GLU A 7 -4.71 -8.62 -19.88
N GLY A 8 -3.86 -7.70 -19.41
CA GLY A 8 -4.27 -6.37 -18.94
C GLY A 8 -4.08 -6.10 -17.45
N PHE A 9 -3.64 -7.08 -16.66
CA PHE A 9 -3.30 -6.84 -15.26
C PHE A 9 -1.92 -6.18 -15.13
N ASP A 10 -1.92 -4.92 -14.71
CA ASP A 10 -0.68 -4.17 -14.41
C ASP A 10 -0.60 -3.84 -12.91
N ASN A 11 0.09 -4.72 -12.19
CA ASN A 11 0.44 -4.57 -10.77
C ASN A 11 1.97 -4.50 -10.58
N SER A 12 2.69 -3.96 -11.57
CA SER A 12 4.15 -3.83 -11.48
C SER A 12 4.59 -2.84 -10.39
N PRO A 13 5.76 -3.05 -9.78
CA PRO A 13 6.24 -2.23 -8.67
C PRO A 13 6.51 -0.78 -9.09
N LEU A 14 6.31 0.14 -8.15
CA LEU A 14 6.65 1.55 -8.32
C LEU A 14 8.08 1.84 -7.85
N ALA A 15 8.76 2.75 -8.54
CA ALA A 15 10.03 3.31 -8.08
C ALA A 15 9.78 4.43 -7.06
N LEU A 16 9.59 4.03 -5.79
CA LEU A 16 9.36 4.92 -4.65
C LEU A 16 10.69 5.29 -3.98
N ARG A 17 10.74 6.41 -3.25
CA ARG A 17 11.97 6.95 -2.64
C ARG A 17 12.02 6.74 -1.12
N HIS A 18 10.88 6.69 -0.44
CA HIS A 18 10.81 6.68 1.02
C HIS A 18 10.26 5.37 1.59
N ILE A 19 9.50 4.61 0.82
CA ILE A 19 8.97 3.28 1.17
C ILE A 19 9.21 2.28 0.05
N GLU A 20 8.97 1.00 0.33
CA GLU A 20 8.98 -0.05 -0.68
C GLU A 20 7.58 -0.68 -0.79
N ALA A 21 7.09 -0.85 -2.02
CA ALA A 21 5.83 -1.55 -2.31
C ALA A 21 6.13 -2.86 -3.04
N LEU A 22 5.84 -4.00 -2.41
CA LEU A 22 6.07 -5.33 -2.96
C LEU A 22 4.77 -5.94 -3.47
N PRO A 23 4.57 -6.05 -4.79
CA PRO A 23 3.37 -6.64 -5.36
C PRO A 23 3.15 -8.09 -4.91
N LEU A 24 1.91 -8.44 -4.56
CA LEU A 24 1.55 -9.77 -4.07
C LEU A 24 1.16 -10.73 -5.21
N ALA A 25 0.42 -10.24 -6.20
CA ALA A 25 -0.09 -11.01 -7.32
C ALA A 25 -0.10 -10.18 -8.60
N ALA A 26 -0.32 -10.82 -9.75
CA ALA A 26 -0.36 -10.14 -11.05
C ALA A 26 -1.47 -9.07 -11.14
N ALA A 27 -2.63 -9.31 -10.51
CA ALA A 27 -3.79 -8.44 -10.65
C ALA A 27 -3.80 -7.22 -9.70
N MET A 28 -3.45 -7.43 -8.43
CA MET A 28 -3.55 -6.42 -7.38
C MET A 28 -2.82 -6.84 -6.10
N GLY A 29 -2.73 -5.91 -5.14
CA GLY A 29 -2.17 -6.13 -3.81
C GLY A 29 -0.69 -5.78 -3.76
N ALA A 30 -0.29 -5.06 -2.71
CA ALA A 30 1.12 -4.90 -2.36
C ALA A 30 1.35 -4.82 -0.84
N GLU A 31 2.48 -5.36 -0.38
CA GLU A 31 3.00 -5.14 0.97
C GLU A 31 3.81 -3.85 1.00
N ILE A 32 3.50 -2.95 1.94
CA ILE A 32 4.29 -1.73 2.14
C ILE A 32 5.32 -1.95 3.25
N ARG A 33 6.57 -1.61 2.98
CA ARG A 33 7.72 -1.72 3.89
C ARG A 33 8.47 -0.40 4.05
N GLY A 34 9.29 -0.31 5.09
CA GLY A 34 10.14 0.86 5.35
C GLY A 34 9.40 2.05 5.96
N VAL A 35 8.22 1.81 6.55
CA VAL A 35 7.42 2.85 7.18
C VAL A 35 6.92 2.43 8.57
N ASP A 36 6.97 3.38 9.51
CA ASP A 36 6.30 3.29 10.81
C ASP A 36 4.96 4.02 10.72
N LEU A 37 3.86 3.28 10.84
CA LEU A 37 2.50 3.83 10.74
C LEU A 37 2.13 4.80 11.88
N THR A 38 2.88 4.80 12.99
CA THR A 38 2.68 5.73 14.10
C THR A 38 3.35 7.09 13.86
N ALA A 39 4.28 7.18 12.91
CA ALA A 39 5.11 8.36 12.66
C ALA A 39 5.33 8.65 11.15
N VAL A 40 4.30 8.44 10.34
CA VAL A 40 4.38 8.59 8.87
C VAL A 40 4.59 10.05 8.48
N THR A 41 5.68 10.33 7.77
CA THR A 41 5.95 11.66 7.19
C THR A 41 4.96 12.02 6.06
N GLY A 42 4.91 13.30 5.66
CA GLY A 42 4.11 13.71 4.50
C GLY A 42 4.51 12.98 3.20
N ALA A 43 5.81 12.87 2.95
CA ALA A 43 6.34 12.22 1.75
C ALA A 43 6.05 10.71 1.71
N GLN A 44 6.23 10.02 2.84
CA GLN A 44 5.87 8.59 2.94
C GLN A 44 4.37 8.36 2.72
N PHE A 45 3.51 9.23 3.24
CA PHE A 45 2.07 9.08 3.04
C PHE A 45 1.65 9.29 1.58
N ALA A 46 2.23 10.26 0.89
CA ALA A 46 1.98 10.45 -0.54
C ALA A 46 2.36 9.19 -1.35
N GLU A 47 3.47 8.53 -1.00
CA GLU A 47 3.87 7.26 -1.61
C GLU A 47 2.94 6.09 -1.23
N ILE A 48 2.39 6.08 -0.01
CA ILE A 48 1.38 5.11 0.43
C ILE A 48 0.09 5.27 -0.39
N GLU A 49 -0.42 6.50 -0.56
CA GLU A 49 -1.60 6.76 -1.38
C GLU A 49 -1.37 6.37 -2.85
N GLN A 50 -0.22 6.73 -3.41
CA GLN A 50 0.16 6.32 -4.76
C GLN A 50 0.18 4.80 -4.89
N SER A 51 0.73 4.10 -3.89
CA SER A 51 0.76 2.64 -3.84
C SER A 51 -0.65 2.05 -3.74
N LEU A 52 -1.55 2.65 -2.97
CA LEU A 52 -2.95 2.22 -2.88
C LEU A 52 -3.64 2.34 -4.25
N PHE A 53 -3.50 3.46 -4.96
CA PHE A 53 -4.10 3.61 -6.29
C PHE A 53 -3.51 2.64 -7.31
N ARG A 54 -2.20 2.40 -7.25
CA ARG A 54 -1.51 1.48 -8.16
C ARG A 54 -1.89 0.03 -7.92
N HIS A 55 -1.84 -0.40 -6.67
CA HIS A 55 -1.97 -1.79 -6.27
C HIS A 55 -3.39 -2.15 -5.84
N LYS A 56 -4.32 -1.17 -5.79
CA LYS A 56 -5.76 -1.29 -5.47
C LYS A 56 -6.07 -1.76 -4.04
N MET A 57 -5.13 -2.48 -3.44
CA MET A 57 -5.12 -2.92 -2.06
C MET A 57 -3.68 -2.91 -1.58
N ILE A 58 -3.47 -2.44 -0.36
CA ILE A 58 -2.16 -2.46 0.31
C ILE A 58 -2.33 -2.96 1.74
N PHE A 59 -1.26 -3.53 2.29
CA PHE A 59 -1.22 -3.93 3.68
C PHE A 59 0.16 -3.71 4.29
N PHE A 60 0.19 -3.70 5.61
CA PHE A 60 1.39 -3.49 6.42
C PHE A 60 1.56 -4.70 7.34
N ARG A 61 2.81 -5.12 7.58
CA ARG A 61 3.13 -6.22 8.51
C ARG A 61 3.83 -5.69 9.75
N ASN A 62 3.70 -6.46 10.84
CA ASN A 62 4.41 -6.20 12.10
C ASN A 62 4.10 -4.83 12.73
N THR A 63 2.93 -4.28 12.46
CA THR A 63 2.51 -2.99 13.00
C THR A 63 2.06 -3.14 14.45
N ARG A 64 2.72 -2.45 15.37
CA ARG A 64 2.25 -2.30 16.76
C ARG A 64 1.62 -0.91 16.90
N MET A 65 0.29 -0.86 16.98
CA MET A 65 -0.45 0.39 17.14
C MET A 65 -1.59 0.19 18.12
N ASP A 66 -1.93 1.24 18.85
CA ASP A 66 -3.16 1.32 19.62
C ASP A 66 -4.32 1.84 18.74
N HIS A 67 -5.51 1.94 19.33
CA HIS A 67 -6.70 2.42 18.63
C HIS A 67 -6.54 3.87 18.15
N ALA A 68 -5.90 4.73 18.95
CA ALA A 68 -5.74 6.14 18.63
C ALA A 68 -4.83 6.33 17.41
N ALA A 69 -3.73 5.60 17.34
CA ALA A 69 -2.83 5.59 16.20
C ALA A 69 -3.51 5.03 14.94
N HIS A 70 -4.28 3.95 15.06
CA HIS A 70 -5.05 3.40 13.93
C HIS A 70 -6.11 4.39 13.39
N HIS A 71 -6.81 5.09 14.29
CA HIS A 71 -7.75 6.14 13.91
C HIS A 71 -7.02 7.31 13.23
N ALA A 72 -5.89 7.76 13.78
CA ALA A 72 -5.12 8.88 13.25
C ALA A 72 -4.61 8.66 11.82
N ILE A 73 -4.10 7.45 11.50
CA ILE A 73 -3.67 7.14 10.13
C ILE A 73 -4.85 7.01 9.18
N SER A 74 -5.96 6.42 9.61
CA SER A 74 -7.16 6.26 8.79
C SER A 74 -7.74 7.60 8.34
N ARG A 75 -7.75 8.60 9.24
CA ARG A 75 -8.20 9.96 8.97
C ARG A 75 -7.36 10.72 7.94
N ARG A 76 -6.15 10.25 7.62
CA ARG A 76 -5.34 10.85 6.55
C ARG A 76 -5.83 10.46 5.15
N PHE A 77 -6.57 9.37 5.01
CA PHE A 77 -7.14 8.93 3.73
C PHE A 77 -8.47 9.61 3.39
N GLY A 78 -9.11 10.28 4.35
CA GLY A 78 -10.42 10.91 4.17
C GLY A 78 -11.17 11.11 5.49
N GLU A 79 -12.40 11.61 5.36
CA GLU A 79 -13.31 11.93 6.47
C GLU A 79 -14.21 10.76 6.87
#